data_AF-A0A950R830-F1
#
_entry.id   AF-A0A950R830-F1
#
_cell.length_a   1.000
_cell.length_b   1.000
_cell.length_c   1.000
_cell.angle_alpha   90.00
_cell.angle_beta   90.00
_cell.angle_gamma   90.00
#
_symmetry.space_group_name_H-M   'P 1'
#
loop_
_entity.id
_entity.type
_entity.pdbx_description
1 polymer ?
#
loop_
_entity_poly.entity_id
_entity_poly.type
_entity_poly.pdbx_seq_one_letter_code
_entity_poly.pdbx_strand_id
1 'polypeptide(L)'
;RRFWRILVQADRIFTKFRARFIGKASPVHFFWGSFDLAVTRFSGRVAPQRPDADRMTREAYSHEVSSCGFWPGGDGIEEPAFYSYAFPEPPAFPEAPVRPGAAFYSRELGQFILPYDAVRQADRPDEVLLDFLQSTYEAAATLGRWERAALERA
;
A
#
# COMPACT_ATOMS: atom_id res chain seq x y z
N ARG A 1 -19.43 -13.58 7.42
CA ARG A 1 -18.59 -14.58 6.69
C ARG A 1 -17.87 -14.01 5.45
N ARG A 2 -18.49 -13.13 4.65
CA ARG A 2 -17.83 -12.55 3.45
C ARG A 2 -16.58 -11.73 3.78
N PHE A 3 -16.69 -10.78 4.72
CA PHE A 3 -15.57 -9.95 5.18
C PHE A 3 -14.34 -10.77 5.59
N TRP A 4 -14.50 -11.74 6.49
CA TRP A 4 -13.42 -12.62 6.92
C TRP A 4 -12.73 -13.34 5.74
N ARG A 5 -13.49 -13.83 4.74
CA ARG A 5 -12.90 -14.48 3.57
C ARG A 5 -12.06 -13.51 2.74
N ILE A 6 -12.50 -12.26 2.61
CA ILE A 6 -11.75 -11.21 1.91
C ILE A 6 -10.45 -10.96 2.65
N LEU A 7 -10.48 -10.78 3.97
CA LEU A 7 -9.28 -10.57 4.78
C LEU A 7 -8.28 -11.72 4.63
N VAL A 8 -8.73 -12.97 4.70
CA VAL A 8 -7.84 -14.15 4.53
C VAL A 8 -7.24 -14.21 3.13
N GLN A 9 -7.99 -13.85 2.08
CA GLN A 9 -7.45 -13.82 0.72
C GLN A 9 -6.46 -12.65 0.52
N ALA A 10 -6.78 -11.46 1.04
CA ALA A 10 -5.90 -10.30 1.00
C ALA A 10 -4.59 -10.58 1.76
N ASP A 11 -4.66 -11.14 2.97
CA ASP A 11 -3.50 -11.53 3.78
C ASP A 11 -2.55 -12.47 3.03
N ARG A 12 -3.09 -13.47 2.31
CA ARG A 12 -2.29 -14.39 1.50
C ARG A 12 -1.49 -13.64 0.42
N ILE A 13 -2.09 -12.66 -0.26
CA ILE A 13 -1.42 -11.89 -1.31
C ILE A 13 -0.46 -10.85 -0.72
N PHE A 14 -0.84 -10.18 0.37
CA PHE A 14 0.02 -9.24 1.08
C PHE A 14 1.26 -9.95 1.63
N THR A 15 1.13 -11.18 2.12
CA THR A 15 2.25 -12.01 2.55
C THR A 15 3.18 -12.35 1.39
N LYS A 16 2.65 -12.76 0.23
CA LYS A 16 3.45 -13.00 -0.99
C LYS A 16 4.20 -11.74 -1.44
N PHE A 17 3.51 -10.60 -1.45
CA PHE A 17 4.10 -9.30 -1.76
C PHE A 17 5.22 -8.98 -0.77
N ARG A 18 4.94 -9.00 0.54
CA ARG A 18 5.92 -8.75 1.60
C ARG A 18 7.16 -9.64 1.48
N ALA A 19 7.00 -10.92 1.16
CA ALA A 19 8.10 -11.88 1.08
C ALA A 19 9.18 -11.54 0.02
N ARG A 20 8.86 -10.71 -0.99
CA ARG A 20 9.79 -10.23 -2.01
C ARG A 20 10.75 -9.14 -1.51
N PHE A 21 10.45 -8.54 -0.36
CA PHE A 21 11.23 -7.46 0.25
C PHE A 21 12.07 -8.00 1.40
N ILE A 22 13.37 -7.71 1.38
CA ILE A 22 14.35 -8.16 2.39
C ILE A 22 14.69 -7.06 3.40
N GLY A 23 14.30 -5.81 3.14
CA GLY A 23 14.42 -4.71 4.09
C GLY A 23 13.41 -4.78 5.24
N LYS A 24 13.43 -3.76 6.11
CA LYS A 24 12.45 -3.63 7.20
C LYS A 24 11.04 -3.48 6.63
N ALA A 25 10.12 -4.32 7.07
CA ALA A 25 8.71 -4.27 6.72
C ALA A 25 7.86 -4.72 7.91
N SER A 26 6.64 -4.19 8.03
CA SER A 26 5.67 -4.73 8.98
C SER A 26 5.27 -6.16 8.59
N PRO A 27 4.75 -6.96 9.53
CA PRO A 27 3.83 -8.03 9.20
C PRO A 27 2.57 -7.48 8.51
N VAL A 28 1.68 -8.37 8.07
CA VAL A 28 0.32 -7.98 7.68
C VAL A 28 -0.52 -7.77 8.94
N HIS A 29 -1.03 -6.56 9.13
CA HIS A 29 -1.71 -6.15 10.36
C HIS A 29 -3.15 -5.74 10.07
N PHE A 30 -4.07 -6.08 10.98
CA PHE A 30 -5.40 -5.50 10.99
C PHE A 30 -5.46 -4.38 12.03
N PHE A 31 -5.73 -3.15 11.60
CA PHE A 31 -5.85 -1.99 12.46
C PHE A 31 -7.31 -1.76 12.83
N TRP A 32 -7.62 -1.81 14.13
CA TRP A 32 -8.99 -1.61 14.61
C TRP A 32 -9.47 -0.16 14.52
N GLY A 33 -8.57 0.82 14.56
CA GLY A 33 -8.92 2.25 14.52
C GLY A 33 -9.40 2.69 13.14
N SER A 34 -8.63 2.36 12.10
CA SER A 34 -8.94 2.61 10.69
C SER A 34 -9.75 1.49 10.03
N PHE A 35 -9.92 0.36 10.72
CA PHE A 35 -10.66 -0.81 10.27
C PHE A 35 -10.15 -1.43 8.96
N ASP A 36 -8.82 -1.57 8.86
CA ASP A 36 -8.14 -1.94 7.63
C ASP A 36 -7.06 -3.00 7.82
N LEU A 37 -6.77 -3.72 6.73
CA LEU A 37 -5.64 -4.63 6.66
C LEU A 37 -4.51 -3.94 5.92
N ALA A 38 -3.29 -3.88 6.48
CA ALA A 38 -2.17 -3.22 5.81
C ALA A 38 -0.84 -3.96 5.96
N VAL A 39 0.06 -3.66 5.02
CA VAL A 39 1.48 -4.01 5.09
C VAL A 39 2.32 -2.83 4.60
N THR A 40 3.41 -2.55 5.31
CA THR A 40 4.25 -1.36 5.06
C THR A 40 5.71 -1.76 4.88
N ARG A 41 6.34 -1.24 3.84
CA ARG A 41 7.78 -1.35 3.57
C ARG A 41 8.47 -0.03 3.90
N PHE A 42 9.70 -0.11 4.38
CA PHE A 42 10.48 1.05 4.80
C PHE A 42 11.74 1.19 3.95
N SER A 43 12.06 2.42 3.52
CA SER A 43 13.30 2.68 2.78
C SER A 43 14.56 2.58 3.65
N GLY A 44 14.37 2.75 4.97
CA GLY A 44 15.45 2.88 5.95
C GLY A 44 15.88 4.32 6.21
N ARG A 45 15.46 5.29 5.38
CA ARG A 45 15.72 6.72 5.61
C ARG A 45 14.66 7.35 6.52
N VAL A 46 15.08 8.36 7.28
CA VAL A 46 14.20 9.17 8.13
C VAL A 46 13.34 10.07 7.25
N ALA A 47 12.04 10.13 7.53
CA ALA A 47 11.12 11.02 6.82
C ALA A 47 11.15 12.44 7.43
N PRO A 48 10.75 13.48 6.67
CA PRO A 48 10.59 14.81 7.21
C PRO A 48 9.66 14.82 8.43
N GLN A 49 10.02 15.59 9.47
CA GLN A 49 9.19 15.70 10.65
C GLN A 49 7.85 16.34 10.31
N ARG A 50 6.78 15.87 10.97
CA ARG A 50 5.45 16.47 10.95
C ARG A 50 5.19 17.13 12.31
N PRO A 51 5.45 18.45 12.46
CA PRO A 51 5.38 19.12 13.77
C PRO A 51 3.97 19.09 14.37
N ASP A 52 2.95 19.18 13.52
CA ASP A 52 1.54 19.25 13.92
C ASP A 52 0.89 17.87 14.07
N ALA A 53 1.63 16.79 13.77
CA ALA A 53 1.13 15.43 13.95
C ALA A 53 1.19 15.02 15.43
N ASP A 54 0.17 14.27 15.87
CA ASP A 54 0.17 13.68 17.20
C ASP A 54 1.34 12.69 17.36
N ARG A 55 1.64 12.32 18.62
CA ARG A 55 2.80 11.47 18.94
C ARG A 55 2.76 10.12 18.23
N MET A 56 1.59 9.52 18.04
CA MET A 56 1.46 8.23 17.38
C MET A 56 1.73 8.36 15.89
N THR A 57 1.14 9.37 15.23
CA THR A 57 1.38 9.64 13.81
C THR A 57 2.86 9.96 13.54
N ARG A 58 3.51 10.75 14.41
CA ARG A 58 4.95 11.04 14.29
C ARG A 58 5.83 9.80 14.36
N GLU A 59 5.49 8.84 15.22
CA GLU A 59 6.22 7.59 15.34
C GLU A 59 5.98 6.67 14.12
N ALA A 60 4.71 6.51 13.75
CA ALA A 60 4.28 5.67 12.62
C ALA A 60 4.92 6.10 11.29
N TYR A 61 5.09 7.41 11.10
CA TYR A 61 5.67 8.02 9.91
C TYR A 61 7.05 8.65 10.16
N SER A 62 7.82 8.10 11.10
CA SER A 62 9.18 8.55 11.41
C SER A 62 10.19 8.26 10.28
N HIS A 63 9.91 7.27 9.45
CA HIS A 63 10.75 6.84 8.33
C HIS A 63 9.97 6.86 7.03
N GLU A 64 10.67 6.91 5.90
CA GLU A 64 10.00 6.85 4.61
C GLU A 64 9.36 5.48 4.41
N VAL A 65 8.12 5.48 3.93
CA VAL A 65 7.30 4.28 3.76
C VAL A 65 6.65 4.21 2.39
N SER A 66 6.41 2.97 1.98
CA SER A 66 5.42 2.60 0.98
C SER A 66 4.47 1.64 1.67
N SER A 67 3.22 2.05 1.81
CA SER A 67 2.19 1.28 2.50
C SER A 67 1.08 0.92 1.52
N CYS A 68 0.48 -0.24 1.74
CA CYS A 68 -0.69 -0.68 0.99
C CYS A 68 -1.60 -1.51 1.89
N GLY A 69 -2.87 -1.54 1.53
CA GLY A 69 -3.86 -2.19 2.37
C GLY A 69 -5.21 -2.40 1.69
N PHE A 70 -6.18 -2.84 2.50
CA PHE A 70 -7.55 -3.10 2.11
C PHE A 70 -8.52 -2.45 3.10
N TRP A 71 -9.47 -1.68 2.57
CA TRP A 71 -10.62 -1.17 3.30
C TRP A 71 -11.90 -1.88 2.85
N PRO A 72 -12.78 -2.25 3.79
CA PRO A 72 -14.12 -2.75 3.46
C PRO A 72 -15.10 -1.66 3.01
N GLY A 73 -14.65 -0.40 2.91
CA GLY A 73 -15.47 0.80 2.70
C GLY A 73 -15.51 1.68 3.96
N GLY A 74 -15.71 2.98 3.77
CA GLY A 74 -15.60 4.02 4.79
C GLY A 74 -14.47 5.02 4.50
N ASP A 75 -14.42 6.12 5.25
CA ASP A 75 -13.32 7.11 5.22
C ASP A 75 -13.02 7.71 3.83
N GLY A 76 -14.07 8.06 3.08
CA GLY A 76 -13.97 8.71 1.76
C GLY A 76 -14.00 7.77 0.55
N ILE A 77 -14.06 6.45 0.76
CA ILE A 77 -14.40 5.47 -0.28
C ILE A 77 -15.57 4.64 0.19
N GLU A 78 -16.74 4.80 -0.42
CA GLU A 78 -17.95 4.06 -0.02
C GLU A 78 -17.82 2.55 -0.30
N GLU A 79 -17.08 2.19 -1.35
CA GLU A 79 -16.89 0.80 -1.77
C GLU A 79 -15.61 0.17 -1.20
N PRO A 80 -15.57 -1.17 -1.02
CA PRO A 80 -14.34 -1.85 -0.64
C PRO A 80 -13.25 -1.64 -1.69
N ALA A 81 -12.04 -1.36 -1.23
CA ALA A 81 -10.93 -1.08 -2.13
C ALA A 81 -9.59 -1.51 -1.53
N PHE A 82 -8.65 -1.82 -2.42
CA PHE A 82 -7.24 -1.86 -2.07
C PHE A 82 -6.64 -0.47 -2.29
N TYR A 83 -5.72 -0.07 -1.43
CA TYR A 83 -5.08 1.23 -1.49
C TYR A 83 -3.55 1.09 -1.44
N SER A 84 -2.84 2.10 -1.93
CA SER A 84 -1.39 2.22 -1.77
C SER A 84 -0.94 3.68 -1.79
N TYR A 85 -0.05 4.04 -0.86
CA TYR A 85 0.54 5.37 -0.77
C TYR A 85 2.01 5.31 -0.40
N ALA A 86 2.69 6.45 -0.53
CA ALA A 86 4.05 6.65 -0.07
C ALA A 86 4.11 7.86 0.87
N PHE A 87 4.97 7.81 1.88
CA PHE A 87 5.26 8.97 2.72
C PHE A 87 6.77 9.12 2.96
N PRO A 88 7.36 10.30 2.76
CA PRO A 88 6.80 11.43 2.01
C PRO A 88 6.41 10.99 0.59
N GLU A 89 5.36 11.59 0.04
CA GLU A 89 4.97 11.31 -1.34
C GLU A 89 6.07 11.81 -2.29
N PRO A 90 6.69 10.94 -3.11
CA PRO A 90 7.70 11.36 -4.06
C PRO A 90 7.09 12.26 -5.16
N PRO A 91 7.85 13.23 -5.70
CA PRO A 91 7.41 13.98 -6.87
C PRO A 91 7.02 13.05 -8.03
N ALA A 92 5.96 13.42 -8.75
CA ALA A 92 5.37 12.64 -9.85
C ALA A 92 4.76 11.28 -9.48
N PHE A 93 4.65 10.95 -8.19
CA PHE A 93 3.99 9.72 -7.75
C PHE A 93 2.51 9.64 -8.17
N PRO A 94 1.70 10.72 -8.07
CA PRO A 94 0.30 10.70 -8.52
C PRO A 94 0.12 10.40 -10.02
N GLU A 95 1.13 10.69 -10.84
CA GLU A 95 1.13 10.49 -12.30
C GLU A 95 1.81 9.19 -12.73
N ALA A 96 2.36 8.41 -11.79
CA ALA A 96 3.08 7.20 -12.11
C ALA A 96 2.18 6.16 -12.78
N PRO A 97 2.63 5.50 -13.87
CA PRO A 97 1.86 4.44 -14.49
C PRO A 97 1.82 3.22 -13.58
N VAL A 98 0.65 2.91 -13.05
CA VAL A 98 0.39 1.73 -12.21
C VAL A 98 -0.48 0.72 -12.95
N ARG A 99 -0.46 -0.52 -12.48
CA ARG A 99 -1.29 -1.61 -12.98
C ARG A 99 -2.23 -2.09 -11.86
N PRO A 100 -3.34 -2.78 -12.16
CA PRO A 100 -3.97 -2.90 -13.48
C PRO A 100 -4.53 -1.56 -13.96
N GLY A 101 -5.02 -1.47 -15.20
CA GLY A 101 -5.64 -0.24 -15.71
C GLY A 101 -6.92 0.22 -14.98
N ALA A 102 -7.48 -0.63 -14.10
CA ALA A 102 -8.56 -0.27 -13.20
C ALA A 102 -8.10 0.51 -11.95
N ALA A 103 -6.78 0.55 -11.67
CA ALA A 103 -6.23 1.33 -10.58
C ALA A 103 -6.12 2.81 -10.99
N PHE A 104 -6.37 3.72 -10.04
CA PHE A 104 -6.30 5.16 -10.26
C PHE A 104 -5.78 5.87 -9.01
N TYR A 105 -5.26 7.09 -9.16
CA TYR A 105 -4.83 7.90 -8.03
C TYR A 105 -5.96 8.83 -7.58
N SER A 106 -6.34 8.75 -6.30
CA SER A 106 -7.28 9.69 -5.68
C SER A 106 -6.51 10.87 -5.09
N ARG A 107 -6.65 12.06 -5.70
CA ARG A 107 -6.02 13.30 -5.18
C ARG A 107 -6.64 13.77 -3.87
N GLU A 108 -7.90 13.42 -3.62
CA GLU A 108 -8.58 13.72 -2.36
C GLU A 108 -7.96 12.93 -1.20
N LEU A 109 -7.67 11.65 -1.42
CA LEU A 109 -7.11 10.76 -0.40
C LEU A 109 -5.58 10.73 -0.38
N GLY A 110 -4.94 11.23 -1.43
CA GLY A 110 -3.47 11.22 -1.57
C GLY A 110 -2.90 9.82 -1.79
N GLN A 111 -3.61 8.95 -2.53
CA GLN A 111 -3.21 7.54 -2.68
C GLN A 111 -3.79 6.88 -3.92
N PHE A 112 -3.15 5.80 -4.36
CA PHE A 112 -3.67 4.90 -5.38
C PHE A 112 -4.76 3.99 -4.83
N ILE A 113 -5.82 3.81 -5.60
CA ILE A 113 -6.99 3.00 -5.29
C ILE A 113 -7.17 1.95 -6.39
N LEU A 114 -7.44 0.71 -5.98
CA LEU A 114 -7.91 -0.37 -6.84
C LEU A 114 -9.24 -0.89 -6.28
N PRO A 115 -10.38 -0.68 -6.98
CA PRO A 115 -11.67 -1.18 -6.55
C PRO A 115 -11.64 -2.69 -6.31
N TYR A 116 -12.20 -3.14 -5.18
CA TYR A 116 -12.25 -4.57 -4.84
C TYR A 116 -12.96 -5.39 -5.92
N ASP A 117 -14.00 -4.82 -6.54
CA ASP A 117 -14.76 -5.51 -7.57
C ASP A 117 -13.95 -5.75 -8.85
N ALA A 118 -13.01 -4.87 -9.19
CA ALA A 118 -12.08 -5.09 -10.30
C ALA A 118 -11.17 -6.30 -10.04
N VAL A 119 -10.77 -6.53 -8.78
CA VAL A 119 -10.01 -7.73 -8.38
C VAL A 119 -10.91 -8.96 -8.38
N ARG A 120 -12.09 -8.87 -7.76
CA ARG A 120 -13.01 -10.00 -7.57
C ARG A 120 -13.55 -10.56 -8.88
N GLN A 121 -13.76 -9.70 -9.88
CA GLN A 121 -14.33 -10.08 -11.17
C GLN A 121 -13.28 -10.49 -12.20
N ALA A 122 -11.99 -10.34 -11.91
CA ALA A 122 -10.92 -10.70 -12.83
C ALA A 122 -10.77 -12.23 -12.98
N ASP A 123 -10.32 -12.67 -14.15
CA ASP A 123 -9.98 -14.08 -14.40
C ASP A 123 -8.84 -14.57 -13.48
N ARG A 124 -7.93 -13.66 -13.11
CA ARG A 124 -6.73 -13.95 -12.32
C ARG A 124 -6.57 -12.96 -11.14
N PRO A 125 -7.46 -13.01 -10.12
CA PRO A 125 -7.53 -12.03 -9.03
C PRO A 125 -6.22 -11.86 -8.26
N ASP A 126 -5.52 -12.97 -8.00
CA ASP A 126 -4.24 -12.98 -7.28
C ASP A 126 -3.19 -12.11 -7.95
N GLU A 127 -3.08 -12.20 -9.28
CA GLU A 127 -2.11 -11.43 -10.06
C GLU A 127 -2.53 -9.98 -10.21
N VAL A 128 -3.82 -9.73 -10.43
CA VAL A 128 -4.33 -8.36 -10.50
C VAL A 128 -4.00 -7.58 -9.22
N LEU A 129 -4.24 -8.17 -8.06
CA LEU A 129 -3.87 -7.53 -6.80
C LEU A 129 -2.35 -7.42 -6.65
N LEU A 130 -1.60 -8.46 -6.97
CA LEU A 130 -0.14 -8.43 -6.82
C LEU A 130 0.54 -7.42 -7.75
N ASP A 131 0.03 -7.25 -8.97
CA ASP A 131 0.49 -6.24 -9.93
C ASP A 131 0.22 -4.82 -9.41
N PHE A 132 -0.91 -4.60 -8.76
CA PHE A 132 -1.19 -3.33 -8.09
C PHE A 132 -0.19 -3.03 -6.98
N LEU A 133 -0.04 -3.95 -6.02
CA LEU A 133 0.88 -3.77 -4.90
C LEU A 133 2.32 -3.58 -5.38
N GLN A 134 2.74 -4.34 -6.40
CA GLN A 134 4.08 -4.26 -6.94
C GLN A 134 4.31 -2.97 -7.73
N SER A 135 3.42 -2.61 -8.65
CA SER A 135 3.60 -1.41 -9.48
C SER A 135 3.55 -0.11 -8.67
N THR A 136 2.69 -0.01 -7.66
CA THR A 136 2.65 1.17 -6.78
C THR A 136 3.88 1.26 -5.88
N TYR A 137 4.39 0.13 -5.39
CA TYR A 137 5.66 0.09 -4.67
C TYR A 137 6.84 0.49 -5.56
N GLU A 138 6.91 -0.03 -6.79
CA GLU A 138 7.97 0.30 -7.74
C GLU A 138 7.95 1.79 -8.09
N ALA A 139 6.76 2.37 -8.27
CA ALA A 139 6.60 3.81 -8.44
C ALA A 139 7.15 4.58 -7.23
N ALA A 140 6.75 4.20 -6.01
CA ALA A 140 7.21 4.84 -4.77
C ALA A 140 8.74 4.73 -4.60
N ALA A 141 9.28 3.52 -4.73
CA ALA A 141 10.70 3.24 -4.50
C ALA A 141 11.59 3.87 -5.58
N THR A 142 11.15 3.89 -6.84
CA THR A 142 11.93 4.47 -7.95
C THR A 142 11.91 6.00 -7.87
N LEU A 143 10.73 6.62 -7.74
CA LEU A 143 10.60 8.08 -7.66
C LEU A 143 11.18 8.62 -6.34
N GLY A 144 11.02 7.87 -5.26
CA GLY A 144 11.64 8.13 -3.97
C GLY A 144 13.14 7.85 -3.95
N ARG A 145 13.75 7.29 -5.01
CA ARG A 145 15.18 6.94 -5.07
C ARG A 145 15.64 6.06 -3.90
N TRP A 146 14.90 5.00 -3.61
CA TRP A 146 15.28 4.01 -2.62
C TRP A 146 16.43 3.15 -3.13
N GLU A 147 17.25 2.61 -2.21
CA GLU A 147 18.32 1.65 -2.50
C GLU A 147 17.73 0.25 -2.77
N ARG A 148 17.04 0.10 -3.91
CA ARG A 148 16.22 -1.09 -4.21
C ARG A 148 17.01 -2.39 -4.21
N ALA A 149 18.26 -2.37 -4.65
CA ALA A 149 19.13 -3.55 -4.65
C ALA A 149 19.41 -4.10 -3.25
N ALA A 150 19.42 -3.23 -2.22
CA ALA A 150 19.55 -3.64 -0.82
C ALA A 150 18.23 -4.08 -0.17
N LEU A 151 17.10 -3.85 -0.84
CA LEU A 151 15.76 -3.99 -0.29
C LEU A 151 14.94 -5.12 -0.94
N GLU A 152 15.32 -5.56 -2.14
CA GLU A 152 14.63 -6.56 -2.94
C GLU A 152 15.47 -7.84 -3.06
N ARG A 153 14.81 -9.00 -3.24
CA ARG A 153 15.52 -10.23 -3.58
C ARG A 153 16.04 -10.16 -5.02
N ALA A 154 17.29 -10.60 -5.22
CA ALA A 154 17.89 -10.80 -6.55
C ALA A 154 17.19 -11.92 -7.33
#